data_AF-A0AAP5BM93-F1
#
_entry.id   AF-A0AAP5BM93-F1
#
_cell.length_a   1.000
_cell.length_b   1.000
_cell.length_c   1.000
_cell.angle_alpha   90.00
_cell.angle_beta   90.00
_cell.angle_gamma   90.00
#
_symmetry.space_group_name_H-M   'P 1'
#
loop_
_entity.id
_entity.type
_entity.pdbx_description
1 polymer ?
#
loop_
_entity_poly.entity_id
_entity_poly.type
_entity_poly.pdbx_seq_one_letter_code
_entity_poly.pdbx_strand_id
1 'polypeptide(L)'
;MITRLVLQTAAWLVCMGALLFGAAGTFAWPAGWWYLIETGGLSLWVGFWLARHDPGLLAERLAPIVQAQQSRWDSFFMVAVAVMWSAWLVLMALDAMRYRWSAPLPVWLVSFGSLSIFVCIFMCLIVFRANSYAAPVVKIQASRGHKVIDTGPYAFVRHPMYSAALLLFIGTPLLLGSWWGLACVPLLVIGIGWRAVREERVLAAQLEGYTAYTTRVRYRFVPFVW
;
A
#
# COMPACT_ATOMS: atom_id res chain seq x y z
N MET A 1 -10.70 7.48 -18.37
CA MET A 1 -10.29 6.73 -17.16
C MET A 1 -8.97 5.97 -17.37
N ILE A 2 -8.86 5.12 -18.40
CA ILE A 2 -7.62 4.36 -18.70
C ILE A 2 -6.41 5.29 -18.91
N THR A 3 -6.55 6.37 -19.70
CA THR A 3 -5.47 7.35 -19.90
C THR A 3 -4.98 7.95 -18.58
N ARG A 4 -5.91 8.27 -17.66
CA ARG A 4 -5.58 8.80 -16.32
C ARG A 4 -4.83 7.77 -15.49
N LEU A 5 -5.25 6.51 -15.50
CA LEU A 5 -4.54 5.40 -14.84
C LEU A 5 -3.10 5.33 -15.36
N VAL A 6 -2.90 5.23 -16.67
CA VAL A 6 -1.57 5.10 -17.27
C VAL A 6 -0.69 6.31 -16.96
N LEU A 7 -1.22 7.54 -17.10
CA LEU A 7 -0.47 8.77 -16.81
C LEU A 7 -0.10 8.88 -15.32
N GLN A 8 -1.01 8.57 -14.40
CA GLN A 8 -0.71 8.60 -12.97
C GLN A 8 0.30 7.53 -12.57
N THR A 9 0.19 6.31 -13.12
CA THR A 9 1.19 5.26 -12.88
C THR A 9 2.55 5.66 -13.43
N ALA A 10 2.62 6.19 -14.66
CA ALA A 10 3.86 6.68 -15.24
C ALA A 10 4.49 7.82 -14.41
N ALA A 11 3.68 8.79 -13.98
CA ALA A 11 4.14 9.87 -13.11
C ALA A 11 4.68 9.33 -11.78
N TRP A 12 4.03 8.33 -11.19
CA TRP A 12 4.51 7.70 -9.96
C TRP A 12 5.84 6.97 -10.17
N LEU A 13 5.97 6.20 -11.25
CA LEU A 13 7.21 5.49 -11.58
C LEU A 13 8.37 6.44 -11.85
N VAL A 14 8.11 7.57 -12.55
CA VAL A 14 9.11 8.61 -12.77
C VAL A 14 9.54 9.24 -11.44
N CYS A 15 8.59 9.56 -10.56
CA CYS A 15 8.91 10.11 -9.25
C CYS A 15 9.73 9.13 -8.40
N MET A 16 9.31 7.86 -8.31
CA MET A 16 10.05 6.81 -7.59
C MET A 16 11.44 6.58 -8.20
N GLY A 17 11.54 6.52 -9.53
CA GLY A 17 12.82 6.38 -10.23
C GLY A 17 13.76 7.57 -9.99
N ALA A 18 13.23 8.79 -10.00
CA ALA A 18 14.01 10.00 -9.69
C ALA A 18 14.54 9.97 -8.25
N LEU A 19 13.72 9.57 -7.28
CA LEU A 19 14.15 9.41 -5.89
C LEU A 19 15.22 8.33 -5.74
N LEU A 20 14.97 7.14 -6.31
CA LEU A 20 15.88 5.99 -6.19
C LEU A 20 17.21 6.24 -6.90
N PHE A 21 17.19 6.54 -8.20
CA PHE A 21 18.43 6.70 -8.97
C PHE A 21 19.13 8.03 -8.70
N GLY A 22 18.38 9.09 -8.35
CA GLY A 22 18.96 10.35 -7.89
C GLY A 22 19.73 10.18 -6.59
N ALA A 23 19.17 9.46 -5.62
CA ALA A 23 19.86 9.16 -4.36
C ALA A 23 21.00 8.14 -4.52
N ALA A 24 20.82 7.10 -5.34
CA ALA A 24 21.87 6.12 -5.64
C ALA A 24 23.07 6.76 -6.37
N GLY A 25 22.82 7.78 -7.19
CA GLY A 25 23.82 8.43 -8.02
C GLY A 25 24.30 7.59 -9.21
N THR A 26 23.56 6.54 -9.57
CA THR A 26 23.86 5.66 -10.71
C THR A 26 22.59 4.97 -11.19
N PHE A 27 22.52 4.66 -12.49
CA PHE A 27 21.46 3.81 -13.07
C PHE A 27 21.83 2.33 -13.08
N ALA A 28 23.08 1.98 -12.75
CA ALA A 28 23.57 0.61 -12.71
C ALA A 28 23.14 -0.11 -11.42
N TRP A 29 21.83 -0.14 -11.17
CA TRP A 29 21.22 -0.82 -10.04
C TRP A 29 20.03 -1.68 -10.52
N PRO A 30 20.28 -2.96 -10.88
CA PRO A 30 19.24 -3.83 -11.44
C PRO A 30 18.02 -3.99 -10.54
N ALA A 31 18.22 -4.07 -9.22
CA ALA A 31 17.13 -4.16 -8.25
C ALA A 31 16.22 -2.93 -8.26
N GLY A 32 16.78 -1.72 -8.42
CA GLY A 32 15.98 -0.50 -8.56
C GLY A 32 15.09 -0.52 -9.80
N TRP A 33 15.61 -0.99 -10.94
CA TRP A 33 14.82 -1.18 -12.16
C TRP A 33 13.76 -2.25 -12.01
N TRP A 34 14.11 -3.40 -11.42
CA TRP A 34 13.16 -4.48 -11.19
C TRP A 34 12.00 -4.03 -10.31
N TYR A 35 12.29 -3.29 -9.23
CA TYR A 35 11.27 -2.71 -8.37
C TYR A 35 10.29 -1.81 -9.12
N LEU A 36 10.77 -0.93 -10.01
CA LEU A 36 9.90 -0.09 -10.84
C LEU A 36 9.07 -0.89 -11.84
N ILE A 37 9.67 -1.89 -12.49
CA ILE A 37 9.00 -2.75 -13.47
C ILE A 37 7.91 -3.58 -12.78
N GLU A 38 8.23 -4.21 -11.65
CA GLU A 38 7.32 -5.05 -10.89
C GLU A 38 6.16 -4.23 -10.34
N THR A 39 6.44 -3.15 -9.60
CA THR A 39 5.39 -2.31 -9.03
C THR A 39 4.54 -1.63 -10.09
N GLY A 40 5.15 -1.16 -11.19
CA GLY A 40 4.46 -0.54 -12.31
C GLY A 40 3.58 -1.52 -13.08
N GLY A 41 4.14 -2.67 -13.46
CA GLY A 41 3.45 -3.72 -14.20
C GLY A 41 2.27 -4.29 -13.41
N LEU A 42 2.46 -4.59 -12.13
CA LEU A 42 1.39 -5.10 -11.27
C LEU A 42 0.33 -4.03 -10.98
N SER A 43 0.71 -2.76 -10.81
CA SER A 43 -0.25 -1.66 -10.64
C SER A 43 -1.11 -1.46 -11.88
N LEU A 44 -0.51 -1.51 -13.08
CA LEU A 44 -1.25 -1.44 -14.34
C LEU A 44 -2.15 -2.66 -14.51
N TRP A 45 -1.67 -3.85 -14.20
CA TRP A 45 -2.47 -5.08 -14.26
C TRP A 45 -3.75 -4.99 -13.42
N VAL A 46 -3.62 -4.62 -12.14
CA VAL A 46 -4.76 -4.44 -11.24
C VAL A 46 -5.64 -3.27 -11.70
N GLY A 47 -5.04 -2.17 -12.15
CA GLY A 47 -5.77 -1.01 -12.65
C GLY A 47 -6.60 -1.31 -13.91
N PHE A 48 -6.07 -2.07 -14.88
CA PHE A 48 -6.81 -2.52 -16.05
C PHE A 48 -7.91 -3.51 -15.68
N TRP A 49 -7.65 -4.41 -14.72
CA TRP A 49 -8.67 -5.31 -14.21
C TRP A 49 -9.84 -4.54 -13.58
N LEU A 50 -9.55 -3.55 -12.72
CA LEU A 50 -10.54 -2.65 -12.12
C LEU A 50 -11.29 -1.84 -13.17
N ALA A 51 -10.60 -1.34 -14.20
CA ALA A 51 -11.24 -0.58 -15.27
C ALA A 51 -12.35 -1.37 -15.99
N ARG A 52 -12.22 -2.70 -16.03
CA ARG A 52 -13.21 -3.60 -16.64
C ARG A 52 -14.29 -4.07 -15.66
N HIS A 53 -13.94 -4.34 -14.40
CA HIS A 53 -14.85 -5.01 -13.45
C HIS A 53 -15.50 -4.06 -12.43
N ASP A 54 -14.79 -3.02 -11.99
CA ASP A 54 -15.30 -2.03 -11.04
C ASP A 54 -14.71 -0.63 -11.34
N PRO A 55 -15.22 0.04 -12.39
CA PRO A 55 -14.74 1.37 -12.77
C PRO A 55 -15.01 2.42 -11.68
N GLY A 56 -15.99 2.20 -10.81
CA GLY A 56 -16.30 3.07 -9.68
C GLY A 56 -15.21 3.03 -8.61
N LEU A 57 -14.79 1.82 -8.21
CA LEU A 57 -13.64 1.65 -7.32
C LEU A 57 -12.35 2.18 -7.95
N LEU A 58 -12.14 2.00 -9.26
CA LEU A 58 -10.98 2.59 -9.93
C LEU A 58 -10.97 4.12 -9.83
N ALA A 59 -12.11 4.77 -10.09
CA ALA A 59 -12.23 6.21 -10.00
C ALA A 59 -11.90 6.72 -8.58
N GLU A 60 -12.35 6.01 -7.54
CA GLU A 60 -12.03 6.28 -6.14
C GLU A 60 -10.54 6.08 -5.82
N ARG A 61 -9.90 5.06 -6.38
CA ARG A 61 -8.46 4.80 -6.22
C ARG A 61 -7.58 5.82 -6.93
N LEU A 62 -8.01 6.37 -8.07
CA LEU A 62 -7.30 7.41 -8.83
C LEU A 62 -7.57 8.82 -8.29
N ALA A 63 -8.49 8.97 -7.34
CA ALA A 63 -8.80 10.24 -6.72
C ALA A 63 -7.60 10.78 -5.92
N PRO A 64 -7.48 12.11 -5.75
CA PRO A 64 -6.38 12.70 -4.99
C PRO A 64 -6.31 12.19 -3.55
N ILE A 65 -5.10 12.27 -2.98
CA ILE A 65 -4.80 11.86 -1.61
C ILE A 65 -5.55 12.72 -0.57
N VAL A 66 -5.85 13.97 -0.93
CA VAL A 66 -6.64 14.91 -0.12
C VAL A 66 -8.02 15.07 -0.74
N GLN A 67 -9.08 14.74 0.01
CA GLN A 67 -10.47 14.80 -0.48
C GLN A 67 -11.38 15.59 0.47
N ALA A 68 -12.42 16.24 -0.05
CA ALA A 68 -13.29 17.11 0.74
C ALA A 68 -14.05 16.39 1.88
N GLN A 69 -14.36 15.10 1.71
CA GLN A 69 -15.06 14.27 2.72
C GLN A 69 -14.10 13.45 3.59
N GLN A 70 -12.79 13.67 3.44
CA GLN A 70 -11.77 12.99 4.24
C GLN A 70 -11.64 13.64 5.61
N SER A 71 -11.41 12.83 6.64
CA SER A 71 -11.12 13.37 7.96
C SER A 71 -9.77 14.09 7.98
N ARG A 72 -9.69 15.25 8.66
CA ARG A 72 -8.46 16.09 8.72
C ARG A 72 -7.22 15.33 9.22
N TRP A 73 -7.41 14.37 10.11
CA TRP A 73 -6.30 13.55 10.60
C TRP A 73 -5.79 12.58 9.55
N ASP A 74 -6.67 12.04 8.71
CA ASP A 74 -6.30 11.08 7.66
C ASP A 74 -5.60 11.82 6.52
N SER A 75 -6.03 13.04 6.18
CA SER A 75 -5.31 13.86 5.21
C SER A 75 -3.88 14.19 5.68
N PHE A 76 -3.73 14.58 6.96
CA PHE A 76 -2.40 14.80 7.54
C PHE A 76 -1.56 13.51 7.55
N PHE A 77 -2.16 12.39 7.97
CA PHE A 77 -1.50 11.08 7.98
C PHE A 77 -1.04 10.67 6.58
N MET A 78 -1.87 10.85 5.56
CA MET A 78 -1.54 10.48 4.19
C MET A 78 -0.42 11.34 3.61
N VAL A 79 -0.37 12.64 3.93
CA VAL A 79 0.77 13.51 3.57
C VAL A 79 2.04 13.06 4.29
N ALA A 80 1.96 12.78 5.60
CA ALA A 80 3.09 12.28 6.37
C ALA A 80 3.61 10.93 5.82
N VAL A 81 2.71 10.02 5.42
CA VAL A 81 3.06 8.76 4.76
C VAL A 81 3.71 8.99 3.40
N ALA A 82 3.24 9.93 2.59
CA ALA A 82 3.86 10.24 1.31
C ALA A 82 5.29 10.76 1.47
N VAL A 83 5.53 11.64 2.45
CA VAL A 83 6.86 12.14 2.80
C VAL A 83 7.75 11.02 3.33
N MET A 84 7.23 10.22 4.27
CA MET A 84 7.94 9.09 4.86
C MET A 84 8.31 8.03 3.81
N TRP A 85 7.40 7.70 2.90
CA TRP A 85 7.65 6.77 1.79
C TRP A 85 8.76 7.29 0.88
N SER A 86 8.72 8.57 0.53
CA SER A 86 9.75 9.21 -0.30
C SER A 86 11.12 9.17 0.39
N ALA A 87 11.17 9.53 1.68
CA ALA A 87 12.38 9.45 2.49
C ALA A 87 12.90 8.02 2.64
N TRP A 88 12.00 7.03 2.73
CA TRP A 88 12.35 5.62 2.83
C TRP A 88 12.97 5.10 1.54
N LEU A 89 12.42 5.44 0.37
CA LEU A 89 13.05 5.11 -0.94
C LEU A 89 14.44 5.73 -1.07
N VAL A 90 14.60 6.99 -0.68
CA VAL A 90 15.90 7.67 -0.68
C VAL A 90 16.88 6.97 0.26
N LEU A 91 16.46 6.64 1.47
CA LEU A 91 17.29 5.91 2.44
C LEU A 91 17.78 4.58 1.86
N MET A 92 16.89 3.78 1.26
CA MET A 92 17.25 2.49 0.69
C MET A 92 18.22 2.62 -0.48
N ALA A 93 18.07 3.64 -1.32
CA ALA A 93 19.01 3.93 -2.40
C ALA A 93 20.38 4.42 -1.90
N LEU A 94 20.39 5.26 -0.86
CA LEU A 94 21.63 5.72 -0.22
C LEU A 94 22.36 4.54 0.42
N ASP A 95 21.63 3.67 1.13
CA ASP A 95 22.16 2.48 1.78
C ASP A 95 22.68 1.45 0.77
N ALA A 96 21.84 0.98 -0.15
CA ALA A 96 22.19 -0.15 -1.02
C ALA A 96 23.22 0.20 -2.11
N MET A 97 23.24 1.45 -2.60
CA MET A 97 24.07 1.82 -3.74
C MET A 97 25.09 2.91 -3.46
N ARG A 98 24.69 4.04 -2.88
CA ARG A 98 25.56 5.21 -2.74
C ARG A 98 26.68 4.97 -1.72
N TYR A 99 26.29 4.58 -0.51
CA TYR A 99 27.20 4.38 0.62
C TYR A 99 27.47 2.92 0.93
N ARG A 100 26.61 2.00 0.45
CA ARG A 100 26.77 0.54 0.61
C ARG A 100 26.93 0.15 2.09
N TRP A 101 26.12 0.74 2.98
CA TRP A 101 26.17 0.42 4.41
C TRP A 101 25.72 -1.03 4.65
N SER A 102 24.75 -1.49 3.87
CA SER A 102 24.35 -2.89 3.81
C SER A 102 25.28 -3.72 2.94
N ALA A 103 25.70 -4.88 3.45
CA ALA A 103 26.30 -5.92 2.61
C ALA A 103 25.26 -6.36 1.55
N PRO A 104 25.70 -6.73 0.33
CA PRO A 104 24.79 -7.24 -0.69
C PRO A 104 23.95 -8.39 -0.16
N LEU A 105 22.62 -8.26 -0.24
CA LEU A 105 21.73 -9.33 0.18
C LEU A 105 21.88 -10.52 -0.78
N PRO A 106 21.85 -11.76 -0.27
CA PRO A 106 21.85 -12.95 -1.12
C PRO A 106 20.60 -12.97 -2.01
N VAL A 107 20.76 -13.53 -3.21
CA VAL A 107 19.72 -13.53 -4.26
C VAL A 107 18.38 -14.08 -3.76
N TRP A 108 18.38 -15.10 -2.89
CA TRP A 108 17.14 -15.66 -2.37
C TRP A 108 16.33 -14.67 -1.51
N LEU A 109 16.99 -13.77 -0.76
CA LEU A 109 16.31 -12.71 0.00
C LEU A 109 15.73 -11.65 -0.92
N VAL A 110 16.47 -11.28 -1.98
CA VAL A 110 16.00 -10.34 -3.00
C VAL A 110 14.78 -10.90 -3.73
N SER A 111 14.83 -12.17 -4.13
CA SER A 111 13.71 -12.89 -4.77
C SER A 111 12.52 -13.02 -3.82
N PHE A 112 12.74 -13.28 -2.54
CA PHE A 112 11.68 -13.27 -1.53
C PHE A 112 11.05 -11.87 -1.39
N GLY A 113 11.85 -10.82 -1.50
CA GLY A 113 11.38 -9.43 -1.51
C GLY A 113 10.41 -9.16 -2.67
N SER A 114 10.81 -9.51 -3.90
CA SER A 114 9.96 -9.43 -5.10
C SER A 114 8.67 -10.25 -4.94
N LEU A 115 8.78 -11.51 -4.51
CA LEU A 115 7.61 -12.36 -4.25
C LEU A 115 6.65 -11.73 -3.23
N SER A 116 7.17 -11.11 -2.18
CA SER A 116 6.34 -10.44 -1.16
C SER A 116 5.56 -9.25 -1.74
N ILE A 117 6.18 -8.47 -2.63
CA ILE A 117 5.52 -7.36 -3.35
C ILE A 117 4.44 -7.91 -4.28
N PHE A 118 4.74 -8.97 -5.03
CA PHE A 118 3.77 -9.65 -5.88
C PHE A 118 2.55 -10.13 -5.07
N VAL A 119 2.78 -10.85 -3.98
CA VAL A 119 1.71 -11.37 -3.10
C VAL A 119 0.90 -10.23 -2.48
N CYS A 120 1.55 -9.13 -2.07
CA CYS A 120 0.85 -7.94 -1.60
C CYS A 120 -0.15 -7.42 -2.63
N ILE A 121 0.30 -7.19 -3.87
CA ILE A 121 -0.56 -6.62 -4.92
C ILE A 121 -1.65 -7.61 -5.34
N PHE A 122 -1.33 -8.91 -5.38
CA PHE A 122 -2.31 -9.97 -5.60
C PHE A 122 -3.38 -10.01 -4.50
N MET A 123 -3.00 -9.89 -3.22
CA MET A 123 -3.96 -9.79 -2.12
C MET A 123 -4.84 -8.55 -2.24
N CYS A 124 -4.28 -7.40 -2.64
CA CYS A 124 -5.06 -6.19 -2.92
C CYS A 124 -6.11 -6.43 -4.01
N LEU A 125 -5.78 -7.18 -5.07
CA LEU A 125 -6.76 -7.57 -6.10
C LEU A 125 -7.91 -8.41 -5.50
N ILE A 126 -7.62 -9.36 -4.62
CA ILE A 126 -8.65 -10.15 -3.93
C ILE A 126 -9.53 -9.24 -3.05
N VAL A 127 -8.92 -8.27 -2.36
CA VAL A 127 -9.70 -7.30 -1.57
C VAL A 127 -10.60 -6.45 -2.47
N PHE A 128 -10.10 -5.98 -3.61
CA PHE A 128 -10.92 -5.19 -4.55
C PHE A 128 -12.08 -5.98 -5.14
N ARG A 129 -11.90 -7.28 -5.37
CA ARG A 129 -12.99 -8.17 -5.78
C ARG A 129 -14.08 -8.28 -4.72
N ALA A 130 -13.72 -8.22 -3.45
CA ALA A 130 -14.67 -8.34 -2.33
C ALA A 130 -15.29 -6.99 -1.92
N ASN A 131 -14.56 -5.87 -2.09
CA ASN A 131 -14.94 -4.58 -1.53
C ASN A 131 -14.78 -3.41 -2.52
N SER A 132 -15.89 -3.02 -3.14
CA SER A 132 -16.02 -1.84 -4.01
C SER A 132 -15.86 -0.48 -3.30
N TYR A 133 -15.81 -0.47 -1.97
CA TYR A 133 -15.63 0.72 -1.14
C TYR A 133 -14.19 0.91 -0.63
N ALA A 134 -13.23 0.09 -1.09
CA ALA A 134 -11.82 0.15 -0.69
C ALA A 134 -11.08 1.39 -1.22
N ALA A 135 -11.49 2.58 -0.77
CA ALA A 135 -10.89 3.86 -1.09
C ALA A 135 -9.49 4.01 -0.44
N PRO A 136 -8.58 4.82 -1.00
CA PRO A 136 -7.27 5.07 -0.41
C PRO A 136 -7.32 5.91 0.87
N VAL A 137 -8.44 6.60 1.13
CA VAL A 137 -8.65 7.52 2.25
C VAL A 137 -9.80 7.05 3.14
N VAL A 138 -9.76 7.42 4.42
CA VAL A 138 -10.83 7.09 5.36
C VAL A 138 -12.00 8.05 5.16
N LYS A 139 -13.06 7.54 4.52
CA LYS A 139 -14.34 8.24 4.31
C LYS A 139 -15.52 7.28 4.21
N ILE A 140 -16.72 7.77 4.55
CA ILE A 140 -17.97 7.06 4.30
C ILE A 140 -18.49 7.44 2.91
N GLN A 141 -18.67 6.47 2.03
CA GLN A 141 -19.16 6.68 0.67
C GLN A 141 -20.70 6.57 0.62
N ALA A 142 -21.39 7.42 1.39
CA ALA A 142 -22.86 7.35 1.54
C ALA A 142 -23.59 7.41 0.19
N SER A 143 -23.10 8.23 -0.76
CA SER A 143 -23.65 8.34 -2.12
C SER A 143 -23.57 7.06 -2.95
N ARG A 144 -22.71 6.10 -2.57
CA ARG A 144 -22.57 4.79 -3.20
C ARG A 144 -23.26 3.66 -2.41
N GLY A 145 -24.03 3.99 -1.37
CA GLY A 145 -24.68 3.00 -0.51
C GLY A 145 -23.68 2.18 0.31
N HIS A 146 -22.62 2.83 0.82
CA HIS A 146 -21.57 2.19 1.60
C HIS A 146 -22.15 1.30 2.70
N LYS A 147 -21.85 0.01 2.63
CA LYS A 147 -22.23 -1.01 3.59
C LYS A 147 -21.02 -1.78 4.06
N VAL A 148 -21.13 -2.40 5.23
CA VAL A 148 -20.09 -3.29 5.74
C VAL A 148 -19.93 -4.49 4.80
N ILE A 149 -18.68 -4.79 4.46
CA ILE A 149 -18.30 -6.00 3.76
C ILE A 149 -17.71 -6.96 4.78
N ASP A 150 -18.32 -8.12 4.96
CA ASP A 150 -17.91 -9.15 5.91
C ASP A 150 -17.60 -10.50 5.25
N THR A 151 -17.45 -10.52 3.91
CA THR A 151 -17.17 -11.72 3.10
C THR A 151 -15.77 -11.69 2.50
N GLY A 152 -15.31 -12.84 1.99
CA GLY A 152 -13.97 -12.97 1.43
C GLY A 152 -12.90 -12.70 2.50
N PRO A 153 -11.85 -11.92 2.20
CA PRO A 153 -10.80 -11.60 3.18
C PRO A 153 -11.33 -10.93 4.46
N TYR A 154 -12.43 -10.16 4.34
CA TYR A 154 -13.05 -9.48 5.48
C TYR A 154 -13.74 -10.42 6.47
N ALA A 155 -13.94 -11.69 6.13
CA ALA A 155 -14.45 -12.69 7.06
C ALA A 155 -13.39 -13.13 8.10
N PHE A 156 -12.10 -12.92 7.79
CA PHE A 156 -10.99 -13.37 8.63
C PHE A 156 -10.34 -12.23 9.41
N VAL A 157 -10.16 -11.08 8.76
CA VAL A 157 -9.51 -9.88 9.32
C VAL A 157 -10.23 -8.62 8.86
N ARG A 158 -10.28 -7.59 9.71
CA ARG A 158 -10.99 -6.33 9.40
C ARG A 158 -10.29 -5.44 8.38
N HIS A 159 -8.96 -5.55 8.25
CA HIS A 159 -8.16 -4.75 7.32
C HIS A 159 -7.22 -5.61 6.46
N PRO A 160 -7.75 -6.42 5.54
CA PRO A 160 -6.96 -7.32 4.71
C PRO A 160 -5.93 -6.61 3.80
N MET A 161 -6.19 -5.36 3.38
CA MET A 161 -5.18 -4.57 2.66
C MET A 161 -4.01 -4.15 3.56
N TYR A 162 -4.26 -3.92 4.86
CA TYR A 162 -3.19 -3.58 5.79
C TYR A 162 -2.36 -4.82 6.13
N SER A 163 -2.97 -6.01 6.16
CA SER A 163 -2.25 -7.28 6.17
C SER A 163 -1.32 -7.41 4.95
N ALA A 164 -1.84 -7.14 3.75
CA ALA A 164 -1.05 -7.16 2.52
C ALA A 164 0.09 -6.13 2.55
N ALA A 165 -0.15 -4.93 3.10
CA ALA A 165 0.86 -3.89 3.21
C ALA A 165 2.08 -4.30 4.06
N LEU A 166 1.93 -5.22 5.02
CA LEU A 166 3.08 -5.77 5.76
C LEU A 166 4.07 -6.47 4.83
N LEU A 167 3.57 -7.19 3.82
CA LEU A 167 4.40 -7.84 2.81
C LEU A 167 5.12 -6.81 1.93
N LEU A 168 4.48 -5.67 1.64
CA LEU A 168 5.14 -4.57 0.92
C LEU A 168 6.24 -3.92 1.76
N PHE A 169 5.99 -3.71 3.06
CA PHE A 169 6.97 -3.11 3.98
C PHE A 169 8.21 -3.98 4.14
N ILE A 170 8.06 -5.30 4.15
CA ILE A 170 9.17 -6.25 4.21
C ILE A 170 9.80 -6.44 2.82
N GLY A 171 8.98 -6.57 1.78
CA GLY A 171 9.41 -6.94 0.44
C GLY A 171 10.24 -5.85 -0.24
N THR A 172 9.85 -4.58 -0.07
CA THR A 172 10.55 -3.43 -0.68
C THR A 172 12.03 -3.34 -0.27
N PRO A 173 12.38 -3.31 1.03
CA PRO A 173 13.79 -3.21 1.44
C PRO A 173 14.59 -4.47 1.09
N LEU A 174 13.98 -5.66 1.13
CA LEU A 174 14.67 -6.89 0.73
C LEU A 174 14.97 -6.91 -0.78
N LEU A 175 14.02 -6.51 -1.62
CA LEU A 175 14.23 -6.40 -3.06
C LEU A 175 15.29 -5.33 -3.37
N LEU A 176 15.21 -4.17 -2.72
CA LEU A 176 16.19 -3.09 -2.91
C LEU A 176 17.55 -3.38 -2.24
N GLY A 177 17.67 -4.45 -1.45
CA GLY A 177 18.94 -4.84 -0.83
C GLY A 177 19.36 -3.92 0.33
N SER A 178 18.42 -3.45 1.15
CA SER A 178 18.67 -2.48 2.22
C SER A 178 18.22 -2.99 3.60
N TRP A 179 19.18 -3.25 4.49
CA TRP A 179 18.88 -3.59 5.89
C TRP A 179 18.39 -2.38 6.68
N TRP A 180 18.85 -1.16 6.35
CA TRP A 180 18.35 0.06 6.97
C TRP A 180 16.89 0.32 6.61
N GLY A 181 16.51 0.04 5.36
CA GLY A 181 15.10 0.05 4.95
C GLY A 181 14.27 -0.94 5.77
N LEU A 182 14.78 -2.15 5.98
CA LEU A 182 14.10 -3.18 6.78
C LEU A 182 13.99 -2.77 8.26
N ALA A 183 15.00 -2.11 8.81
CA ALA A 183 14.99 -1.61 10.19
C ALA A 183 13.88 -0.56 10.43
N CYS A 184 13.40 0.13 9.39
CA CYS A 184 12.27 1.05 9.51
C CYS A 184 10.89 0.36 9.57
N VAL A 185 10.78 -0.94 9.24
CA VAL A 185 9.48 -1.64 9.17
C VAL A 185 8.66 -1.55 10.47
N PRO A 186 9.22 -1.73 11.68
CA PRO A 186 8.43 -1.61 12.91
C PRO A 186 7.71 -0.26 13.03
N LEU A 187 8.36 0.84 12.63
CA LEU A 187 7.76 2.17 12.63
C LEU A 187 6.59 2.26 11.64
N LEU A 188 6.74 1.69 10.44
CA LEU A 188 5.67 1.63 9.43
C LEU A 188 4.47 0.82 9.92
N VAL A 189 4.72 -0.31 10.59
CA VAL A 189 3.68 -1.17 11.18
C VAL A 189 2.93 -0.45 12.30
N ILE A 190 3.62 0.29 13.16
CA ILE A 190 2.98 1.13 14.18
C ILE A 190 2.09 2.20 13.52
N GLY A 191 2.59 2.86 12.47
CA GLY A 191 1.85 3.87 11.73
C GLY A 191 0.54 3.34 11.12
N ILE A 192 0.60 2.20 10.42
CA ILE A 192 -0.61 1.60 9.83
C ILE A 192 -1.56 1.05 10.89
N GLY A 193 -1.03 0.54 12.01
CA GLY A 193 -1.82 0.12 13.17
C GLY A 193 -2.60 1.28 13.80
N TRP A 194 -1.93 2.41 14.03
CA TRP A 194 -2.57 3.63 14.51
C TRP A 194 -3.69 4.09 13.56
N ARG A 195 -3.42 4.08 12.24
CA ARG A 195 -4.42 4.44 11.23
C ARG A 195 -5.64 3.52 11.29
N ALA A 196 -5.43 2.20 11.39
CA ALA A 196 -6.52 1.23 11.42
C ALA A 196 -7.44 1.43 12.62
N VAL A 197 -6.90 1.60 13.83
CA VAL A 197 -7.73 1.87 15.02
C VAL A 197 -8.54 3.15 14.86
N ARG A 198 -7.96 4.18 14.24
CA ARG A 198 -8.67 5.42 13.96
C ARG A 198 -9.74 5.29 12.88
N GLU A 199 -9.48 4.52 11.85
CA GLU A 199 -10.44 4.18 10.81
C GLU A 199 -11.62 3.42 11.40
N GLU A 200 -11.38 2.38 12.22
CA GLU A 200 -12.42 1.62 12.91
C GLU A 200 -13.30 2.53 13.78
N ARG A 201 -12.73 3.53 14.47
CA ARG A 201 -13.52 4.50 15.25
C ARG A 201 -14.46 5.32 14.38
N VAL A 202 -14.03 5.72 13.19
CA VAL A 202 -14.88 6.44 12.23
C VAL A 202 -15.96 5.52 11.68
N LEU A 203 -15.60 4.30 11.30
CA LEU A 203 -16.54 3.30 10.78
C LEU A 203 -17.58 2.89 11.83
N ALA A 204 -17.17 2.64 13.08
CA ALA A 204 -18.09 2.31 14.17
C ALA A 204 -19.06 3.46 14.50
N ALA A 205 -18.64 4.71 14.32
CA ALA A 205 -19.47 5.88 14.59
C ALA A 205 -20.43 6.23 13.44
N GLN A 206 -20.10 5.89 12.19
CA GLN A 206 -20.79 6.43 11.01
C GLN A 206 -21.31 5.37 10.03
N LEU A 207 -20.83 4.12 10.11
CA LEU A 207 -21.22 3.03 9.23
C LEU A 207 -22.12 2.05 9.99
N GLU A 208 -23.39 1.99 9.57
CA GLU A 208 -24.36 1.07 10.15
C GLU A 208 -23.88 -0.38 10.04
N GLY A 209 -24.06 -1.15 11.12
CA GLY A 209 -23.65 -2.56 11.20
C GLY A 209 -22.16 -2.79 11.52
N TYR A 210 -21.30 -1.76 11.50
CA TYR A 210 -19.86 -1.97 11.69
C TYR A 210 -19.52 -2.49 13.10
N THR A 211 -20.18 -1.96 14.14
CA THR A 211 -19.98 -2.45 15.52
C THR A 211 -20.33 -3.93 15.65
N ALA A 212 -21.44 -4.38 15.04
CA ALA A 212 -21.82 -5.80 15.03
C ALA A 212 -20.82 -6.67 14.24
N TYR A 213 -20.22 -6.13 13.18
CA TYR A 213 -19.15 -6.81 12.46
C TYR A 213 -17.89 -7.00 13.31
N THR A 214 -17.51 -6.01 14.13
CA THR A 214 -16.31 -6.11 14.99
C THR A 214 -16.41 -7.18 16.08
N THR A 215 -17.62 -7.59 16.49
CA THR A 215 -17.80 -8.67 17.47
C THR A 215 -17.61 -10.06 16.85
N ARG A 216 -17.94 -10.21 15.56
CA ARG A 216 -17.76 -11.44 14.78
C ARG A 216 -16.31 -11.61 14.31
N VAL A 217 -15.75 -10.58 13.68
CA VAL A 217 -14.38 -10.61 13.15
C VAL A 217 -13.47 -9.88 14.11
N ARG A 218 -12.73 -10.65 14.92
CA ARG A 218 -11.96 -10.12 16.06
C ARG A 218 -10.62 -9.50 15.67
N TYR A 219 -9.97 -10.05 14.64
CA TYR A 219 -8.62 -9.67 14.24
C TYR A 219 -8.63 -8.50 13.25
N ARG A 220 -7.66 -7.60 13.37
CA ARG A 220 -7.44 -6.45 12.47
C ARG A 220 -6.61 -6.85 11.26
N PHE A 221 -5.41 -7.37 11.48
CA PHE A 221 -4.39 -7.56 10.44
C PHE A 221 -3.93 -9.00 10.33
N VAL A 222 -3.60 -9.62 11.47
CA VAL A 222 -2.98 -10.94 11.50
C VAL A 222 -3.79 -11.82 12.44
N PRO A 223 -4.41 -12.88 11.92
CA PRO A 223 -5.15 -13.83 12.76
C PRO A 223 -4.30 -14.27 13.95
N PHE A 224 -4.92 -14.35 15.12
CA PHE A 224 -4.31 -14.76 16.39
C PHE A 224 -3.25 -13.80 16.97
N VAL A 225 -2.96 -12.68 16.31
CA VAL A 225 -2.03 -11.66 16.83
C VAL A 225 -2.79 -10.38 17.17
N TRP A 226 -3.46 -9.78 16.18
CA TRP A 226 -4.14 -8.51 16.36
C TRP A 226 -5.25 -8.26 15.34
#